data_AF-A0A8H7TRT2-F1
#
_entry.id   AF-A0A8H7TRT2-F1
#
_cell.length_a   1.000
_cell.length_b   1.000
_cell.length_c   1.000
_cell.angle_alpha   90.00
_cell.angle_beta   90.00
_cell.angle_gamma   90.00
#
_symmetry.space_group_name_H-M   'P 1'
#
loop_
_entity.id
_entity.type
_entity.pdbx_description
1 polymer ?
#
loop_
_entity_poly.entity_id
_entity_poly.type
_entity_poly.pdbx_seq_one_letter_code
_entity_poly.pdbx_strand_id
1 'polypeptide(L)'
;MEPLFTIPIAALPPNHPGGEIVCTVPRPRTYVLTFSSPPDNRMTTPFCRALLSALDVLEFGDHESGVVITTSAIPKFYSNGLDLEHAVATDGFWALLYEVWRRFLTFPMPTIALLNGHAFAGGLMLAMAHDYRLAPTPRASSASTSSSSARPSSPPWPPYSAPS
;
A
#
# COMPACT_ATOMS: atom_id res chain seq x y z
N MET A 1 -10.90 8.99 -13.77
CA MET A 1 -10.74 7.65 -14.35
C MET A 1 -11.82 6.80 -13.72
N GLU A 2 -12.63 6.12 -14.53
CA GLU A 2 -13.75 5.33 -14.02
C GLU A 2 -13.21 4.08 -13.29
N PRO A 3 -13.75 3.73 -12.11
CA PRO A 3 -13.36 2.52 -11.41
C PRO A 3 -13.82 1.29 -12.19
N LEU A 4 -12.96 0.27 -12.28
CA LEU A 4 -13.34 -1.05 -12.79
C LEU A 4 -14.32 -1.73 -11.82
N PHE A 5 -14.01 -1.65 -10.52
CA PHE A 5 -14.88 -2.07 -9.45
C PHE A 5 -14.47 -1.39 -8.13
N THR A 6 -15.39 -1.41 -7.17
CA THR A 6 -15.14 -0.95 -5.80
C THR A 6 -15.60 -2.01 -4.81
N ILE A 7 -14.75 -2.36 -3.85
CA ILE A 7 -15.07 -3.26 -2.74
C ILE A 7 -15.15 -2.43 -1.45
N PRO A 8 -16.30 -2.39 -0.77
CA PRO A 8 -16.43 -1.66 0.49
C PRO A 8 -15.69 -2.38 1.62
N ILE A 9 -15.04 -1.60 2.48
CA ILE A 9 -14.46 -2.06 3.74
C ILE A 9 -15.46 -1.71 4.84
N ALA A 10 -16.02 -2.72 5.48
CA ALA A 10 -16.99 -2.51 6.56
C ALA A 10 -16.37 -1.73 7.73
N ALA A 11 -17.18 -0.87 8.35
CA ALA A 11 -16.82 -0.21 9.60
C ALA A 11 -16.73 -1.24 10.73
N LEU A 12 -15.83 -0.98 11.69
CA LEU A 12 -15.72 -1.70 12.94
C LEU A 12 -15.71 -0.68 14.09
N PRO A 13 -16.89 -0.28 14.59
CA PRO A 13 -16.99 0.67 15.69
C PRO A 13 -16.37 0.12 16.98
N PRO A 14 -15.75 0.96 17.82
CA PRO A 14 -15.60 2.42 17.68
C PRO A 14 -14.34 2.85 16.89
N ASN A 15 -13.42 1.92 16.59
CA ASN A 15 -12.05 2.25 16.19
C ASN A 15 -11.84 2.40 14.68
N HIS A 16 -12.72 1.83 13.84
CA HIS A 16 -12.56 1.80 12.39
C HIS A 16 -13.80 2.34 11.67
N PRO A 17 -13.74 3.50 11.00
CA PRO A 17 -14.89 4.14 10.34
C PRO A 17 -15.36 3.42 9.08
N GLY A 18 -14.60 2.43 8.59
CA GLY A 18 -14.83 1.78 7.30
C GLY A 18 -13.95 2.38 6.22
N GLY A 19 -14.23 2.02 4.97
CA GLY A 19 -13.39 2.42 3.85
C GLY A 19 -13.78 1.73 2.56
N GLU A 20 -12.88 1.71 1.61
CA GLU A 20 -13.07 1.05 0.32
C GLU A 20 -11.74 0.70 -0.36
N ILE A 21 -11.81 -0.27 -1.26
CA ILE A 21 -10.74 -0.61 -2.19
C ILE A 21 -11.29 -0.39 -3.60
N VAL A 22 -10.69 0.56 -4.31
CA VAL A 22 -11.10 0.93 -5.67
C VAL A 22 -10.09 0.37 -6.65
N CYS A 23 -10.55 -0.41 -7.62
CA CYS A 23 -9.74 -0.86 -8.74
C CYS A 23 -9.89 0.09 -9.93
N THR A 24 -8.78 0.49 -10.54
CA THR A 24 -8.76 1.27 -11.79
C THR A 24 -7.82 0.64 -12.80
N VAL A 25 -8.03 0.93 -14.09
CA VAL A 25 -7.21 0.40 -15.20
C VAL A 25 -6.61 1.56 -16.00
N PRO A 26 -5.51 2.18 -15.53
CA PRO A 26 -4.89 3.33 -16.20
C PRO A 26 -4.26 3.00 -17.55
N ARG A 27 -3.92 1.73 -17.77
CA ARG A 27 -3.41 1.19 -19.03
C ARG A 27 -3.95 -0.23 -19.21
N PRO A 28 -4.05 -0.75 -20.44
CA PRO A 28 -4.44 -2.14 -20.67
C PRO A 28 -3.63 -3.09 -19.80
N ARG A 29 -4.31 -4.05 -19.15
CA ARG A 29 -3.71 -5.08 -18.28
C ARG A 29 -2.93 -4.54 -17.07
N THR A 30 -3.19 -3.29 -16.67
CA THR A 30 -2.60 -2.70 -15.45
C THR A 30 -3.72 -2.42 -14.47
N TYR A 31 -3.85 -3.23 -13.43
CA TYR A 31 -4.89 -3.11 -12.41
C TYR A 31 -4.32 -2.39 -11.19
N VAL A 32 -4.89 -1.26 -10.81
CA VAL A 32 -4.45 -0.49 -9.64
C VAL A 32 -5.51 -0.55 -8.56
N LEU A 33 -5.22 -1.30 -7.49
CA LEU A 33 -5.99 -1.35 -6.26
C LEU A 33 -5.57 -0.22 -5.34
N THR A 34 -6.38 0.82 -5.28
CA THR A 34 -6.21 1.95 -4.36
C THR A 34 -7.10 1.71 -3.14
N PHE A 35 -6.51 1.43 -1.99
CA PHE A 35 -7.27 1.26 -0.75
C PHE A 35 -7.31 2.55 0.07
N SER A 36 -8.44 2.76 0.74
CA SER A 36 -8.70 3.88 1.63
C SER A 36 -9.43 3.35 2.86
N SER A 37 -8.72 3.26 3.98
CA SER A 37 -9.25 2.79 5.27
C SER A 37 -8.75 3.73 6.36
N PRO A 38 -9.43 4.88 6.57
CA PRO A 38 -8.97 5.89 7.51
C PRO A 38 -8.86 5.35 8.94
N PRO A 39 -7.92 5.89 9.74
CA PRO A 39 -7.04 7.03 9.41
C PRO A 39 -5.72 6.65 8.69
N ASP A 40 -5.32 5.39 8.73
CA ASP A 40 -3.93 4.97 8.44
C ASP A 40 -3.80 3.60 7.77
N ASN A 41 -4.87 3.11 7.14
CA ASN A 41 -4.97 1.80 6.49
C ASN A 41 -4.54 0.64 7.39
N ARG A 42 -5.11 0.59 8.60
CA ARG A 42 -4.94 -0.54 9.51
C ARG A 42 -5.53 -1.81 8.91
N MET A 43 -4.75 -2.88 8.98
CA MET A 43 -5.18 -4.23 8.59
C MET A 43 -6.09 -4.78 9.68
N THR A 44 -7.38 -4.50 9.55
CA THR A 44 -8.47 -5.08 10.34
C THR A 44 -9.08 -6.27 9.59
N THR A 45 -9.97 -7.02 10.24
CA THR A 45 -10.69 -8.13 9.58
C THR A 45 -11.45 -7.66 8.33
N PRO A 46 -12.23 -6.55 8.35
CA PRO A 46 -12.88 -6.03 7.15
C PRO A 46 -11.91 -5.68 6.03
N PHE A 47 -10.78 -5.04 6.36
CA PHE A 47 -9.76 -4.66 5.38
C PHE A 47 -9.18 -5.90 4.68
N CYS A 48 -8.79 -6.92 5.46
CA CYS A 48 -8.22 -8.16 4.91
C CYS A 48 -9.20 -8.90 3.99
N ARG A 49 -10.48 -8.98 4.39
CA ARG A 49 -11.53 -9.61 3.56
C ARG A 49 -11.79 -8.84 2.27
N ALA A 50 -11.84 -7.51 2.34
CA ALA A 50 -12.01 -6.67 1.16
C ALA A 50 -10.84 -6.84 0.18
N LEU A 51 -9.60 -6.92 0.70
CA LEU A 51 -8.41 -7.10 -0.13
C LEU A 51 -8.39 -8.48 -0.81
N LEU A 52 -8.73 -9.55 -0.10
CA LEU A 52 -8.90 -10.88 -0.69
C LEU A 52 -9.99 -10.88 -1.77
N SER A 53 -11.13 -10.26 -1.48
CA SER A 53 -12.23 -10.16 -2.45
C SER A 53 -11.81 -9.41 -3.71
N ALA A 54 -11.02 -8.34 -3.58
CA ALA A 54 -10.50 -7.60 -4.73
C ALA A 54 -9.55 -8.44 -5.57
N LEU A 55 -8.70 -9.26 -4.95
CA LEU A 55 -7.83 -10.20 -5.67
C LEU A 55 -8.63 -11.30 -6.36
N ASP A 56 -9.69 -11.80 -5.73
CA ASP A 56 -10.56 -12.83 -6.32
C ASP A 56 -11.35 -12.28 -7.51
N VAL A 57 -11.83 -11.04 -7.45
CA VAL A 57 -12.43 -10.38 -8.62
C VAL A 57 -11.40 -10.30 -9.75
N LEU A 58 -10.15 -9.92 -9.47
CA LEU A 58 -9.11 -9.84 -10.50
C LEU A 58 -8.73 -11.20 -11.11
N GLU A 59 -8.73 -12.27 -10.33
CA GLU A 59 -8.37 -13.60 -10.81
C GLU A 59 -9.52 -14.32 -11.52
N PHE A 60 -10.72 -14.25 -10.96
CA PHE A 60 -11.88 -15.03 -11.43
C PHE A 60 -12.89 -14.21 -12.25
N GLY A 61 -12.73 -12.89 -12.35
CA GLY A 61 -13.64 -11.97 -13.03
C GLY A 61 -13.47 -11.87 -14.55
N ASP A 62 -12.94 -12.90 -15.21
CA ASP A 62 -12.69 -12.93 -16.67
C ASP A 62 -11.84 -11.73 -17.17
N HIS A 63 -10.81 -11.38 -16.38
CA HIS A 63 -9.87 -10.32 -16.70
C HIS A 63 -8.62 -10.88 -17.40
N GLU A 64 -8.10 -10.14 -18.39
CA GLU A 64 -6.85 -10.53 -19.04
C GLU A 64 -5.66 -10.50 -18.06
N SER A 65 -4.78 -11.51 -18.15
CA SER A 65 -3.57 -11.56 -17.32
C SER A 65 -2.71 -10.31 -17.52
N GLY A 66 -2.36 -9.67 -16.42
CA GLY A 66 -1.68 -8.38 -16.40
C GLY A 66 -0.81 -8.19 -15.17
N VAL A 67 -0.76 -6.97 -14.66
CA VAL A 67 -0.06 -6.61 -13.42
C VAL A 67 -1.05 -6.01 -12.43
N VAL A 68 -0.92 -6.38 -11.16
CA VAL A 68 -1.69 -5.80 -10.06
C VAL A 68 -0.79 -4.89 -9.24
N ILE A 69 -1.21 -3.64 -9.07
CA ILE A 69 -0.51 -2.63 -8.29
C ILE A 69 -1.39 -2.29 -7.10
N THR A 70 -0.84 -2.37 -5.89
CA THR A 70 -1.53 -1.90 -4.69
C THR A 70 -0.96 -0.55 -4.26
N THR A 71 -1.83 0.37 -3.87
CA THR A 71 -1.44 1.68 -3.35
C THR A 71 -2.52 2.24 -2.42
N SER A 72 -2.22 3.37 -1.77
CA SER A 72 -3.12 4.02 -0.82
C SER A 72 -3.70 5.33 -1.36
N ALA A 73 -4.97 5.59 -1.08
CA ALA A 73 -5.58 6.90 -1.24
C ALA A 73 -5.14 7.90 -0.14
N ILE A 74 -4.63 7.40 0.98
CA ILE A 74 -4.15 8.21 2.12
C ILE A 74 -2.70 8.63 1.84
N PRO A 75 -2.41 9.92 1.57
CA PRO A 75 -1.10 10.33 1.06
C PRO A 75 0.08 10.01 1.98
N LYS A 76 -0.16 10.02 3.30
CA LYS A 76 0.88 9.84 4.32
C LYS A 76 1.20 8.37 4.61
N PHE A 77 0.27 7.45 4.33
CA PHE A 77 0.37 6.07 4.76
C PHE A 77 0.05 5.13 3.61
N TYR A 78 0.98 4.22 3.31
CA TYR A 78 0.61 3.00 2.62
C TYR A 78 -0.18 2.13 3.60
N SER A 79 0.41 1.69 4.71
CA SER A 79 -0.33 1.05 5.81
C SER A 79 0.44 1.11 7.11
N ASN A 80 -0.25 1.45 8.20
CA ASN A 80 0.32 1.44 9.54
C ASN A 80 0.31 0.04 10.20
N GLY A 81 0.05 -1.01 9.42
CA GLY A 81 0.08 -2.39 9.86
C GLY A 81 -1.21 -2.86 10.51
N LEU A 82 -1.10 -3.89 11.34
CA LEU A 82 -2.26 -4.51 12.00
C LEU A 82 -2.69 -3.71 13.22
N ASP A 83 -4.00 -3.69 13.47
CA ASP A 83 -4.53 -3.20 14.73
C ASP A 83 -4.34 -4.27 15.80
N LEU A 84 -3.41 -4.05 16.74
CA LEU A 84 -3.02 -5.06 17.71
C LEU A 84 -4.15 -5.39 18.69
N GLU A 85 -4.92 -4.40 19.12
CA GLU A 85 -6.06 -4.62 20.02
C GLU A 85 -7.11 -5.48 19.32
N HIS A 86 -7.43 -5.15 18.06
CA HIS A 86 -8.33 -5.94 17.23
C HIS A 86 -7.81 -7.36 16.97
N ALA A 87 -6.52 -7.49 16.66
CA ALA A 87 -5.87 -8.76 16.35
C ALA A 87 -5.84 -9.72 17.53
N VAL A 88 -5.67 -9.20 18.75
CA VAL A 88 -5.70 -10.01 19.98
C VAL A 88 -7.13 -10.37 20.37
N ALA A 89 -8.09 -9.47 20.16
CA ALA A 89 -9.49 -9.69 20.53
C ALA A 89 -10.27 -10.56 19.52
N THR A 90 -9.79 -10.70 18.29
CA THR A 90 -10.52 -11.38 17.21
C THR A 90 -9.95 -12.77 16.94
N ASP A 91 -10.74 -13.79 17.29
CA ASP A 91 -10.42 -15.17 16.96
C ASP A 91 -10.26 -15.37 15.44
N GLY A 92 -9.18 -16.04 15.04
CA GLY A 92 -8.88 -16.32 13.64
C GLY A 92 -8.29 -15.17 12.83
N PHE A 93 -8.06 -13.99 13.42
CA PHE A 93 -7.45 -12.86 12.70
C PHE A 93 -6.07 -13.20 12.12
N TRP A 94 -5.23 -13.88 12.88
CA TRP A 94 -3.89 -14.28 12.42
C TRP A 94 -3.93 -15.21 11.21
N ALA A 95 -4.86 -16.16 11.19
CA ALA A 95 -5.04 -17.06 10.05
C ALA A 95 -5.47 -16.27 8.79
N LEU A 96 -6.40 -15.33 8.95
CA LEU A 96 -6.83 -14.44 7.87
C LEU A 96 -5.69 -13.54 7.36
N LEU A 97 -4.87 -13.01 8.27
CA LEU A 97 -3.72 -12.18 7.90
C LEU A 97 -2.69 -12.98 7.09
N TYR A 98 -2.40 -14.21 7.51
CA TYR A 98 -1.52 -15.12 6.76
C TYR A 98 -2.11 -15.55 5.42
N GLU A 99 -3.43 -15.69 5.34
CA GLU A 99 -4.12 -15.95 4.09
C GLU A 99 -3.91 -14.81 3.08
N VAL A 100 -4.01 -13.55 3.51
CA VAL A 100 -3.69 -12.38 2.67
C VAL A 100 -2.26 -12.49 2.13
N TRP A 101 -1.27 -12.70 2.99
CA TRP A 101 0.13 -12.78 2.53
C TRP A 101 0.38 -13.97 1.61
N ARG A 102 -0.17 -15.14 1.94
CA ARG A 102 -0.09 -16.32 1.07
C ARG A 102 -0.72 -16.03 -0.29
N ARG A 103 -1.85 -15.32 -0.33
CA ARG A 103 -2.54 -14.97 -1.56
C ARG A 103 -1.67 -14.12 -2.48
N PHE A 104 -0.98 -13.12 -1.94
CA PHE A 104 -0.02 -12.31 -2.73
C PHE A 104 1.17 -13.15 -3.21
N LEU A 105 1.74 -14.00 -2.35
CA LEU A 105 2.87 -14.85 -2.69
C LEU A 105 2.56 -15.91 -3.76
N THR A 106 1.30 -16.33 -3.89
CA THR A 106 0.86 -17.33 -4.86
C THR A 106 -0.09 -16.74 -5.93
N PHE A 107 -0.13 -15.42 -6.08
CA PHE A 107 -1.03 -14.78 -7.03
C PHE A 107 -0.57 -15.06 -8.47
N PRO A 108 -1.48 -15.40 -9.42
CA PRO A 108 -1.08 -15.81 -10.78
C PRO A 108 -0.58 -14.66 -11.66
N MET A 109 -0.69 -13.41 -11.20
CA MET A 109 -0.22 -12.22 -11.90
C MET A 109 0.87 -11.50 -11.08
N PRO A 110 1.87 -10.87 -11.72
CA PRO A 110 2.84 -10.03 -11.02
C PRO A 110 2.17 -8.96 -10.15
N THR A 111 2.67 -8.81 -8.93
CA THR A 111 2.16 -7.86 -7.94
C THR A 111 3.19 -6.79 -7.59
N ILE A 112 2.76 -5.53 -7.50
CA ILE A 112 3.61 -4.38 -7.19
C ILE A 112 3.01 -3.61 -6.01
N ALA A 113 3.76 -3.45 -4.93
CA ALA A 113 3.43 -2.54 -3.85
C ALA A 113 3.97 -1.14 -4.16
N LEU A 114 3.09 -0.19 -4.49
CA LEU A 114 3.43 1.21 -4.67
C LEU A 114 3.27 1.96 -3.34
N LEU A 115 4.39 2.10 -2.64
CA LEU A 115 4.51 2.70 -1.31
C LEU A 115 4.54 4.22 -1.40
N ASN A 116 3.37 4.83 -1.56
CA ASN A 116 3.19 6.29 -1.61
C ASN A 116 3.46 7.00 -0.27
N GLY A 117 3.46 6.24 0.84
CA GLY A 117 3.67 6.75 2.19
C GLY A 117 4.24 5.67 3.11
N HIS A 118 4.15 5.89 4.42
CA HIS A 118 4.71 4.97 5.41
C HIS A 118 4.08 3.57 5.36
N ALA A 119 4.92 2.54 5.40
CA ALA A 119 4.54 1.14 5.57
C ALA A 119 5.20 0.60 6.84
N PHE A 120 4.41 0.29 7.87
CA PHE A 120 4.90 -0.17 9.17
C PHE A 120 4.38 -1.56 9.52
N ALA A 121 5.19 -2.33 10.26
CA ALA A 121 4.84 -3.66 10.79
C ALA A 121 4.13 -4.55 9.74
N GLY A 122 2.87 -4.92 9.99
CA GLY A 122 2.07 -5.73 9.06
C GLY A 122 1.91 -5.13 7.65
N GLY A 123 1.95 -3.80 7.52
CA GLY A 123 1.89 -3.10 6.25
C GLY A 123 3.18 -3.22 5.45
N LEU A 124 4.33 -3.27 6.13
CA LEU A 124 5.61 -3.62 5.49
C LEU A 124 5.64 -5.10 5.10
N MET A 125 5.08 -5.98 5.93
CA MET A 125 4.97 -7.41 5.58
C MET A 125 4.07 -7.64 4.37
N LEU A 126 2.95 -6.91 4.27
CA LEU A 126 2.09 -6.91 3.08
C LEU A 126 2.86 -6.45 1.85
N ALA A 127 3.59 -5.34 1.94
CA ALA A 127 4.47 -4.89 0.86
C ALA A 127 5.53 -5.93 0.51
N MET A 128 6.03 -6.66 1.51
CA MET A 128 7.01 -7.73 1.33
C MET A 128 6.45 -9.01 0.70
N ALA A 129 5.13 -9.21 0.75
CA ALA A 129 4.47 -10.31 0.07
C ALA A 129 4.32 -10.06 -1.44
N HIS A 130 4.49 -8.81 -1.90
CA HIS A 130 4.47 -8.48 -3.32
C HIS A 130 5.81 -8.80 -4.00
N ASP A 131 5.76 -9.10 -5.31
CA ASP A 131 6.93 -9.40 -6.13
C ASP A 131 7.86 -8.18 -6.24
N TYR A 132 7.27 -6.99 -6.43
CA TYR A 132 8.01 -5.73 -6.53
C TYR A 132 7.51 -4.70 -5.53
N ARG A 133 8.43 -3.86 -5.06
CA ARG A 133 8.16 -2.73 -4.16
C ARG A 133 8.75 -1.47 -4.77
N LEU A 134 7.90 -0.47 -4.97
CA LEU A 134 8.30 0.84 -5.45
C LEU A 134 8.00 1.85 -4.35
N ALA A 135 9.05 2.50 -3.84
CA ALA A 135 8.95 3.62 -2.92
C ALA A 135 9.46 4.86 -3.65
N PRO A 136 8.56 5.67 -4.24
CA PRO A 136 8.97 6.92 -4.86
C PRO A 136 9.63 7.80 -3.81
N THR A 137 10.85 8.25 -4.07
CA THR A 137 11.47 9.31 -3.28
C THR A 137 10.51 10.50 -3.24
N PRO A 138 10.34 11.20 -2.11
CA PRO A 138 9.52 12.40 -2.07
C PRO A 138 9.95 13.31 -3.20
N ARG A 139 9.08 13.51 -4.18
CA ARG A 139 9.34 14.45 -5.26
C ARG A 139 9.45 15.79 -4.55
N ALA A 140 10.67 16.32 -4.42
CA ALA A 140 10.87 17.73 -4.09
C ALA A 140 9.90 18.47 -5.01
N SER A 141 8.89 19.09 -4.40
CA SER A 141 7.75 19.65 -5.12
C SER A 141 8.28 20.42 -6.32
N SER A 142 7.70 20.19 -7.50
CA SER A 142 7.76 21.14 -8.59
C SER A 142 7.03 22.42 -8.16
N ALA A 143 7.65 23.15 -7.24
CA ALA A 143 7.38 24.53 -6.98
C ALA A 143 8.12 25.27 -8.09
N SER A 144 7.37 25.77 -9.06
CA SER A 144 7.75 27.00 -9.73
C SER A 144 7.84 28.09 -8.66
N THR A 145 9.01 28.21 -8.04
CA THR A 145 9.38 29.40 -7.30
C THR A 145 10.68 29.87 -7.89
N SER A 146 10.57 30.86 -8.76
CA SER A 146 11.63 31.82 -9.01
C SER A 146 12.02 32.46 -7.67
N SER A 147 12.94 31.85 -6.95
CA SER A 147 13.71 32.51 -5.90
C SER A 147 15.00 31.73 -5.67
N SER A 148 16.09 32.34 -6.13
CA SER A 148 17.45 31.98 -5.81
C SER A 148 17.66 31.98 -4.29
N SER A 149 18.06 30.84 -3.73
CA SER A 149 18.97 30.74 -2.58
C SER A 149 18.99 29.29 -2.05
N ALA A 150 19.71 28.41 -2.75
CA ALA A 150 20.16 27.15 -2.18
C ALA A 150 21.66 27.27 -1.90
N ARG A 151 22.03 27.60 -0.65
CA ARG A 151 23.38 27.32 -0.15
C ARG A 151 23.33 25.87 0.37
N PRO A 152 24.10 24.94 -0.19
CA PRO A 152 24.22 23.63 0.42
C PRO A 152 25.00 23.75 1.73
N SER A 153 24.40 23.32 2.84
CA SER A 153 25.09 23.16 4.11
C SER A 153 26.12 22.04 3.99
N SER A 154 27.38 22.35 4.27
CA SER A 154 28.48 21.39 4.29
C SER A 154 28.22 20.25 5.30
N PRO A 155 28.57 18.99 4.99
CA PRO A 155 28.47 17.88 5.94
C PRO A 155 29.46 18.02 7.11
N PRO A 156 29.19 17.41 8.28
CA PRO A 156 29.89 17.71 9.55
C PRO A 156 31.23 16.96 9.74
N TRP A 157 31.81 16.38 8.69
CA TRP A 157 33.02 15.56 8.82
C TRP A 157 34.23 16.26 8.18
N PRO A 158 35.42 16.23 8.80
CA PRO A 158 36.62 16.76 8.18
C PRO A 158 37.02 15.92 6.95
N PRO A 159 37.59 16.53 5.89
CA PRO A 159 37.96 15.81 4.67
C PRO A 159 39.09 14.80 4.94
N TYR A 160 38.95 13.60 4.39
CA TYR A 160 40.02 12.60 4.37
C TYR A 160 41.19 13.10 3.53
N SER A 161 42.36 13.28 4.15
CA SER A 161 43.63 13.46 3.45
C SER A 161 44.05 12.14 2.82
N ALA A 162 44.11 12.05 1.48
CA ALA A 162 44.74 10.91 0.82
C ALA A 162 46.27 11.01 1.00
N PRO A 163 46.98 9.92 1.34
CA PRO A 163 48.43 9.92 1.42
C PRO A 163 49.06 9.98 0.02
N SER A 164 50.14 10.75 -0.07
CA SER A 164 51.02 10.94 -1.24
C SER A 164 51.79 9.69 -1.64
#